data_AF-A0A349U0K2-F1
#
_entry.id   AF-A0A349U0K2-F1
#
_cell.length_a   1.000
_cell.length_b   1.000
_cell.length_c   1.000
_cell.angle_alpha   90.00
_cell.angle_beta   90.00
_cell.angle_gamma   90.00
#
_symmetry.space_group_name_H-M   'P 1'
#
loop_
_entity.id
_entity.type
_entity.pdbx_description
1 polymer ?
#
loop_
_entity_poly.entity_id
_entity_poly.type
_entity_poly.pdbx_seq_one_letter_code
_entity_poly.pdbx_strand_id
1 'polypeptide(L)'
;MSPVEIAAGREYIAAVRAMNPPADGRTIISWLVRVHYLTLPPKDSSPDENKLRFAALADELQAWPGEAVRNVLTEWPRANRFFPLLAELKEKLDEATYAMRSQLRAIVEIIDSWEKFSR
;
A
#
# COMPACT_ATOMS: atom_id res chain seq x y z
N MET A 1 -8.82 -1.22 -30.65
CA MET A 1 -8.78 0.01 -29.84
C MET A 1 -8.04 1.08 -30.63
N SER A 2 -8.58 2.29 -30.73
CA SER A 2 -7.97 3.42 -31.43
C SER A 2 -6.84 4.04 -30.60
N PRO A 3 -5.89 4.77 -31.23
CA PRO A 3 -4.84 5.49 -30.52
C PRO A 3 -5.36 6.45 -29.42
N VAL A 4 -6.54 7.04 -29.64
CA VAL A 4 -7.22 7.92 -28.69
C VAL A 4 -7.68 7.15 -27.45
N GLU A 5 -8.22 5.94 -27.62
CA GLU A 5 -8.66 5.09 -26.50
C GLU A 5 -7.47 4.58 -25.67
N ILE A 6 -6.33 4.27 -26.30
CA ILE A 6 -5.09 3.91 -25.59
C ILE A 6 -4.58 5.09 -24.77
N ALA A 7 -4.58 6.30 -25.34
CA ALA A 7 -4.18 7.51 -24.63
C ALA A 7 -5.08 7.79 -23.42
N ALA A 8 -6.41 7.68 -23.59
CA ALA A 8 -7.38 7.84 -22.51
C ALA A 8 -7.19 6.80 -21.40
N GLY A 9 -6.91 5.55 -21.75
CA GLY A 9 -6.61 4.49 -20.76
C GLY A 9 -5.36 4.78 -19.93
N ARG A 10 -4.30 5.31 -20.57
CA ARG A 10 -3.07 5.73 -19.86
C ARG A 10 -3.31 6.92 -18.94
N GLU A 11 -4.07 7.90 -19.40
CA GLU A 11 -4.46 9.07 -18.61
C GLU A 11 -5.27 8.65 -17.38
N TYR A 12 -6.23 7.72 -17.55
CA TYR A 12 -7.00 7.17 -16.44
C TYR A 12 -6.11 6.47 -15.40
N ILE A 13 -5.17 5.62 -15.84
CA ILE A 13 -4.22 4.95 -14.93
C ILE A 13 -3.41 5.98 -14.15
N ALA A 14 -2.91 7.02 -14.82
CA ALA A 14 -2.14 8.08 -14.19
C ALA A 14 -2.98 8.87 -13.17
N ALA A 15 -4.22 9.22 -13.52
CA ALA A 15 -5.15 9.92 -12.63
C ALA A 15 -5.47 9.11 -11.37
N VAL A 16 -5.78 7.81 -11.51
CA VAL A 16 -6.06 6.94 -10.36
C VAL A 16 -4.84 6.84 -9.43
N ARG A 17 -3.63 6.70 -9.99
CA ARG A 17 -2.39 6.70 -9.18
C ARG A 17 -2.16 8.04 -8.49
N ALA A 18 -2.41 9.16 -9.16
CA ALA A 18 -2.27 10.49 -8.59
C ALA A 18 -3.27 10.78 -7.46
N MET A 19 -4.48 10.21 -7.54
CA MET A 19 -5.48 10.30 -6.46
C MET A 19 -5.15 9.40 -5.26
N ASN A 20 -4.27 8.41 -5.44
CA ASN A 20 -3.93 7.42 -4.42
C ASN A 20 -2.41 7.36 -4.18
N PRO A 21 -1.75 8.49 -3.85
CA PRO A 21 -0.31 8.52 -3.69
C PRO A 21 0.12 7.73 -2.43
N PRO A 22 1.32 7.13 -2.44
CA PRO A 22 1.89 6.57 -1.22
C PRO A 22 2.21 7.68 -0.21
N ALA A 23 2.15 7.35 1.08
CA ALA A 23 2.64 8.24 2.12
C ALA A 23 4.18 8.21 2.16
N ASP A 24 4.80 9.30 2.62
CA ASP A 24 6.24 9.31 2.87
C ASP A 24 6.60 8.42 4.08
N GLY A 25 7.83 7.91 4.10
CA GLY A 25 8.28 6.98 5.13
C GLY A 25 8.19 7.55 6.55
N ARG A 26 8.42 8.86 6.74
CA ARG A 26 8.32 9.49 8.06
C ARG A 26 6.88 9.49 8.57
N THR A 27 5.93 9.78 7.70
CA THR A 27 4.50 9.68 8.00
C THR A 27 4.11 8.24 8.38
N ILE A 28 4.56 7.24 7.62
CA ILE A 28 4.27 5.83 7.93
C ILE A 28 4.89 5.40 9.27
N ILE A 29 6.14 5.78 9.54
CA ILE A 29 6.81 5.53 10.83
C ILE A 29 5.99 6.11 11.98
N SER A 30 5.44 7.32 11.84
CA SER A 30 4.61 7.92 12.89
C SER A 30 3.36 7.07 13.22
N TRP A 31 2.76 6.45 12.21
CA TRP A 31 1.62 5.54 12.39
C TRP A 31 2.04 4.22 13.02
N LEU A 32 3.17 3.65 12.61
CA LEU A 32 3.73 2.43 13.20
C LEU A 32 4.09 2.64 14.68
N VAL A 33 4.66 3.78 15.04
CA VAL A 33 4.94 4.16 16.44
C VAL A 33 3.64 4.20 17.24
N ARG A 34 2.57 4.79 16.72
CA ARG A 34 1.26 4.78 17.37
C ARG A 34 0.75 3.36 17.58
N VAL A 35 0.84 2.49 16.58
CA VAL A 35 0.43 1.07 16.72
C VAL A 35 1.26 0.38 17.79
N HIS A 36 2.57 0.62 17.83
CA HIS A 36 3.46 0.07 18.85
C HIS A 36 3.07 0.47 20.27
N TYR A 37 2.68 1.72 20.50
CA TYR A 37 2.19 2.17 21.81
C TYR A 37 0.85 1.55 22.22
N LEU A 38 0.02 1.16 21.26
CA LEU A 38 -1.34 0.65 21.49
C LEU A 38 -1.44 -0.88 21.43
N THR A 39 -0.33 -1.56 21.15
CA THR A 39 -0.27 -3.03 21.06
C THR A 39 0.81 -3.58 21.98
N LEU A 40 0.77 -4.88 22.25
CA LEU A 40 1.84 -5.51 23.01
C LEU A 40 3.13 -5.52 22.18
N PRO A 41 4.24 -5.01 22.74
CA PRO A 41 5.53 -5.09 22.07
C PRO A 41 5.99 -6.55 21.99
N PRO A 42 6.79 -6.90 20.98
CA PRO A 42 7.47 -8.20 20.96
C PRO A 42 8.40 -8.32 22.18
N LYS A 43 8.55 -9.55 22.67
CA LYS A 43 9.13 -9.85 23.99
C LYS A 43 10.58 -9.37 24.18
N ASP A 44 11.31 -9.10 23.08
CA ASP A 44 12.75 -8.82 23.08
C ASP A 44 13.13 -7.65 22.16
N SER A 45 12.33 -6.58 22.11
CA SER A 45 12.63 -5.46 21.19
C SER A 45 13.23 -4.26 21.91
N SER A 46 14.53 -4.03 21.69
CA SER A 46 15.21 -2.81 22.11
C SER A 46 14.72 -1.58 21.31
N PRO A 47 14.89 -0.36 21.84
CA PRO A 47 14.52 0.87 21.11
C PRO A 47 15.18 0.99 19.74
N ASP A 48 16.44 0.55 19.57
CA ASP A 48 17.16 0.67 18.30
C ASP A 48 16.70 -0.39 17.28
N GLU A 49 16.39 -1.60 17.72
CA GLU A 49 15.75 -2.61 16.87
C GLU A 49 14.37 -2.15 16.40
N ASN A 50 13.61 -1.47 17.26
CA ASN A 50 12.32 -0.91 16.86
C ASN A 50 12.46 0.20 15.81
N LYS A 51 13.49 1.06 15.90
CA LYS A 51 13.77 2.07 14.85
C LYS A 51 14.05 1.41 13.50
N LEU A 52 14.94 0.42 13.48
CA LEU A 52 15.27 -0.33 12.25
C LEU A 52 14.06 -1.06 11.68
N ARG A 53 13.27 -1.68 12.56
CA ARG A 53 12.02 -2.36 12.18
C ARG A 53 11.01 -1.40 11.58
N PHE A 54 10.79 -0.23 12.18
CA PHE A 54 9.82 0.74 11.66
C PHE A 54 10.28 1.33 10.34
N ALA A 55 11.58 1.56 10.14
CA ALA A 55 12.13 1.99 8.86
C ALA A 55 11.89 0.93 7.77
N ALA A 56 12.26 -0.34 8.04
CA ALA A 56 12.05 -1.43 7.08
C ALA A 56 10.57 -1.66 6.75
N LEU A 57 9.68 -1.60 7.75
CA LEU A 57 8.24 -1.68 7.50
C LEU A 57 7.74 -0.48 6.69
N ALA A 58 8.20 0.73 6.99
CA ALA A 58 7.78 1.92 6.26
C ALA A 58 8.16 1.82 4.77
N ASP A 59 9.39 1.40 4.45
CA ASP A 59 9.85 1.21 3.07
C ASP A 59 8.97 0.23 2.30
N GLU A 60 8.62 -0.90 2.93
CA GLU A 60 7.72 -1.89 2.33
C GLU A 60 6.31 -1.30 2.09
N LEU A 61 5.76 -0.60 3.09
CA LEU A 61 4.39 -0.07 3.05
C LEU A 61 4.18 1.05 2.02
N GLN A 62 5.26 1.67 1.52
CA GLN A 62 5.18 2.65 0.43
C GLN A 62 4.69 2.06 -0.90
N ALA A 63 4.58 0.74 -1.02
CA ALA A 63 3.99 0.10 -2.20
C ALA A 63 2.45 0.26 -2.27
N TRP A 64 1.79 0.75 -1.22
CA TRP A 64 0.33 0.97 -1.18
C TRP A 64 -0.03 2.46 -1.03
N PRO A 65 -1.28 2.83 -1.39
CA PRO A 65 -1.80 4.18 -1.13
C PRO A 65 -1.71 4.54 0.35
N GLY A 66 -1.28 5.77 0.64
CA GLY A 66 -1.08 6.24 2.01
C GLY A 66 -2.35 6.19 2.86
N GLU A 67 -3.51 6.44 2.26
CA GLU A 67 -4.80 6.34 2.95
C GLU A 67 -5.13 4.90 3.36
N ALA A 68 -4.87 3.92 2.49
CA ALA A 68 -5.07 2.51 2.82
C ALA A 68 -4.15 2.08 3.98
N VAL A 69 -2.87 2.48 3.93
CA VAL A 69 -1.90 2.23 5.02
C VAL A 69 -2.39 2.86 6.32
N ARG A 70 -2.81 4.13 6.28
CA ARG A 70 -3.36 4.83 7.44
C ARG A 70 -4.54 4.09 8.05
N ASN A 71 -5.49 3.65 7.23
CA ASN A 71 -6.72 3.01 7.69
C ASN A 71 -6.41 1.65 8.32
N VAL A 72 -5.61 0.81 7.67
CA VAL A 72 -5.19 -0.50 8.21
C VAL A 72 -4.47 -0.35 9.54
N LEU A 73 -3.48 0.54 9.62
CA LEU A 73 -2.74 0.79 10.87
C LEU A 73 -3.61 1.44 11.96
N THR A 74 -4.60 2.25 11.58
CA THR A 74 -5.48 2.90 12.55
C THR A 74 -6.43 1.93 13.24
N GLU A 75 -6.97 0.97 12.48
CA GLU A 75 -7.89 -0.04 12.99
C GLU A 75 -7.17 -1.20 13.68
N TRP A 76 -5.87 -1.40 13.40
CA TRP A 76 -5.11 -2.54 13.92
C TRP A 76 -5.26 -2.77 15.43
N PRO A 77 -5.05 -1.78 16.32
CA PRO A 77 -5.13 -2.00 17.77
C PRO A 77 -6.54 -2.31 18.27
N ARG A 78 -7.59 -2.07 17.47
CA ARG A 78 -8.97 -2.42 17.80
C ARG A 78 -9.27 -3.89 17.53
N ALA A 79 -8.62 -4.47 16.53
CA ALA A 79 -8.81 -5.86 16.12
C ALA A 79 -7.75 -6.80 16.70
N ASN A 80 -6.56 -6.30 16.99
CA ASN A 80 -5.38 -7.11 17.32
C ASN A 80 -4.66 -6.58 18.56
N ARG A 81 -4.32 -7.50 19.47
CA ARG A 81 -3.54 -7.19 20.67
C ARG A 81 -2.04 -7.06 20.41
N PHE A 82 -1.52 -7.72 19.37
CA PHE A 82 -0.09 -7.78 19.06
C PHE A 82 0.29 -6.78 17.97
N PHE A 83 1.55 -6.34 17.99
CA PHE A 83 2.11 -5.54 16.91
C PHE A 83 2.09 -6.32 15.58
N PRO A 84 1.70 -5.71 14.46
CA PRO A 84 1.53 -6.41 13.19
C PRO A 84 2.83 -7.02 12.65
N LEU A 85 2.72 -8.20 12.04
CA LEU A 85 3.73 -8.73 11.14
C LEU A 85 3.57 -8.12 9.74
N LEU A 86 4.68 -8.06 8.99
CA LEU A 86 4.65 -7.56 7.61
C LEU A 86 3.66 -8.36 6.74
N ALA A 87 3.63 -9.69 6.87
CA ALA A 87 2.73 -10.54 6.09
C ALA A 87 1.25 -10.18 6.31
N GLU A 88 0.86 -9.92 7.56
CA GLU A 88 -0.52 -9.56 7.90
C GLU A 88 -0.88 -8.16 7.38
N LEU A 89 0.07 -7.21 7.43
CA LEU A 89 -0.12 -5.90 6.83
C LEU A 89 -0.31 -6.00 5.31
N LYS A 90 0.52 -6.81 4.63
CA LYS A 90 0.39 -7.04 3.19
C LYS A 90 -0.96 -7.62 2.83
N GLU A 91 -1.41 -8.64 3.55
CA GLU A 91 -2.74 -9.25 3.37
C GLU A 91 -3.86 -8.20 3.52
N LYS A 92 -3.87 -7.45 4.63
CA LYS A 92 -4.90 -6.42 4.86
C LYS A 92 -4.87 -5.27 3.87
N LEU A 93 -3.69 -4.88 3.40
CA LEU A 93 -3.55 -3.83 2.41
C LEU A 93 -3.93 -4.30 1.01
N ASP A 94 -3.62 -5.55 0.67
CA ASP A 94 -4.06 -6.15 -0.58
C ASP A 94 -5.58 -6.31 -0.60
N GLU A 95 -6.20 -6.75 0.50
CA GLU A 95 -7.67 -6.75 0.66
C GLU A 95 -8.25 -5.33 0.48
N ALA A 96 -7.71 -4.34 1.19
CA ALA A 96 -8.21 -2.95 1.15
C ALA A 96 -8.05 -2.28 -0.21
N THR A 97 -7.08 -2.72 -1.02
CA THR A 97 -6.77 -2.11 -2.32
C THR A 97 -7.14 -3.00 -3.51
N TYR A 98 -7.71 -4.17 -3.27
CA TYR A 98 -7.98 -5.20 -4.28
C TYR A 98 -8.78 -4.65 -5.46
N ALA A 99 -9.91 -3.99 -5.19
CA ALA A 99 -10.81 -3.49 -6.23
C ALA A 99 -10.10 -2.53 -7.18
N MET A 100 -9.38 -1.55 -6.62
CA MET A 100 -8.60 -0.58 -7.39
C MET A 100 -7.48 -1.26 -8.19
N ARG A 101 -6.67 -2.11 -7.56
CA ARG A 101 -5.53 -2.76 -8.21
C ARG A 101 -5.98 -3.73 -9.31
N SER A 102 -7.08 -4.44 -9.08
CA SER A 102 -7.70 -5.32 -10.07
C SER A 102 -8.20 -4.55 -11.30
N GLN A 103 -8.90 -3.44 -11.09
CA GLN A 103 -9.33 -2.56 -12.19
C GLN A 103 -8.15 -2.00 -12.98
N LEU A 104 -7.12 -1.48 -12.30
CA LEU A 104 -5.91 -0.97 -12.95
C LEU A 104 -5.21 -2.06 -13.76
N ARG A 105 -5.10 -3.27 -13.21
CA ARG A 105 -4.50 -4.42 -13.89
C ARG A 105 -5.25 -4.77 -15.17
N ALA A 106 -6.58 -4.87 -15.11
CA ALA A 106 -7.40 -5.16 -16.28
C ALA A 106 -7.19 -4.13 -17.40
N ILE A 107 -7.13 -2.84 -17.05
CA ILE A 107 -6.91 -1.77 -18.04
C ILE A 107 -5.50 -1.86 -18.65
N VAL A 108 -4.47 -2.13 -17.84
CA VAL A 108 -3.09 -2.34 -18.33
C VAL A 108 -3.04 -3.53 -19.28
N GLU A 109 -3.63 -4.67 -18.90
CA GLU A 109 -3.65 -5.88 -19.73
C GLU A 109 -4.36 -5.66 -21.07
N ILE A 110 -5.44 -4.88 -21.07
CA ILE A 110 -6.14 -4.47 -22.30
C ILE A 110 -5.21 -3.63 -23.17
N ILE A 111 -4.60 -2.57 -22.63
CA ILE A 111 -3.69 -1.69 -23.37
C ILE A 111 -2.51 -2.49 -23.96
N ASP A 112 -1.84 -3.31 -23.15
CA ASP A 112 -0.68 -4.10 -23.55
C ASP A 112 -1.03 -5.11 -24.65
N SER A 113 -2.21 -5.73 -24.57
CA SER A 113 -2.67 -6.67 -25.59
C SER A 113 -2.85 -5.95 -26.92
N TRP A 114 -3.51 -4.78 -26.93
CA TRP A 114 -3.72 -4.01 -28.14
C TRP A 114 -2.42 -3.50 -28.77
N GLU A 115 -1.48 -3.01 -27.96
CA GLU A 115 -0.18 -2.55 -28.47
C GLU A 115 0.62 -3.65 -29.16
N LYS A 116 0.51 -4.90 -28.69
CA LYS A 116 1.14 -6.07 -29.32
C LYS A 116 0.50 -6.44 -30.67
N PHE A 117 -0.81 -6.25 -30.82
CA PHE A 117 -1.51 -6.54 -32.09
C PHE A 117 -1.35 -5.43 -33.14
N SER A 118 -1.02 -4.21 -32.72
CA SER A 118 -0.83 -3.05 -33.61
C SER A 118 0.61 -2.83 -34.10
N ARG A 119 1.55 -3.72 -33.74
CA ARG A 119 2.92 -3.77 -34.26
C ARG A 119 3.05 -4.88 -35.30
#